data_AF-A0A3P7JRT5-F1
#
_entry.id   AF-A0A3P7JRT5-F1
#
_cell.length_a   1.000
_cell.length_b   1.000
_cell.length_c   1.000
_cell.angle_alpha   90.00
_cell.angle_beta   90.00
_cell.angle_gamma   90.00
#
_symmetry.space_group_name_H-M   'P 1'
#
loop_
_entity.id
_entity.type
_entity.pdbx_description
1 polymer ?
#
loop_
_entity_poly.entity_id
_entity_poly.type
_entity_poly.pdbx_seq_one_letter_code
_entity_poly.pdbx_strand_id
1 'polypeptide(L)'
;MELTLSQCGKLNERIVAFRDSDAAVLVAKVKTYGIAQRIARIGSSVEHLHFSNTTNMLAGVGEGRVIVWPAVEIAFIDRTLLQQSIIDKPVSALGKFPILRSFTDNVINLRSFTDNVINLRRSDGSLVATTIPPFAGSLLEYTSNSKWDQAIRLCRHIKSDVTWAMLAGLATIAQNTYAAEIAYGALEEAEKVKMLAEARTHPNKEVRAAMMLLLAGKVPEADNLLEKGGSIYRAVMLNIIMMRWSRALDIAVKHNAYLEVVMGYRQRYLEKLGREETDEKFIRHRGEVEIDFNHIREVMAEAEAAEGITK
;
A
#
# COMPACT_ATOMS: atom_id res chain seq x y z
N MET A 1 -24.01 -11.74 -5.94
CA MET A 1 -22.57 -11.77 -6.23
C MET A 1 -22.36 -10.90 -7.45
N GLU A 2 -21.48 -9.91 -7.36
CA GLU A 2 -21.24 -8.92 -8.43
C GLU A 2 -19.73 -8.81 -8.64
N LEU A 3 -19.31 -8.63 -9.88
CA LEU A 3 -17.91 -8.54 -10.28
C LEU A 3 -17.76 -7.50 -11.38
N THR A 4 -16.72 -6.68 -11.28
CA THR A 4 -16.35 -5.67 -12.26
C THR A 4 -14.84 -5.64 -12.45
N LEU A 5 -14.37 -5.25 -13.64
CA LEU A 5 -12.96 -5.29 -14.04
C LEU A 5 -12.52 -3.90 -14.50
N SER A 6 -11.35 -3.44 -14.03
CA SER A 6 -10.76 -2.19 -14.50
C SER A 6 -10.43 -2.27 -16.00
N GLN A 7 -10.75 -1.22 -16.77
CA GLN A 7 -10.65 -1.27 -18.24
C GLN A 7 -9.53 -0.38 -18.81
N CYS A 8 -8.99 0.55 -18.02
CA CYS A 8 -8.00 1.54 -18.45
C CYS A 8 -6.58 1.17 -17.95
N GLY A 9 -5.54 1.85 -18.43
CA GLY A 9 -4.14 1.59 -18.02
C GLY A 9 -3.56 0.28 -18.57
N LYS A 10 -2.42 -0.18 -18.03
CA LYS A 10 -1.69 -1.34 -18.57
C LYS A 10 -2.37 -2.67 -18.21
N LEU A 11 -2.32 -3.63 -19.15
CA LEU A 11 -2.86 -4.99 -18.96
C LEU A 11 -2.33 -5.69 -17.69
N ASN A 12 -1.06 -5.48 -17.36
CA ASN A 12 -0.43 -6.10 -16.20
C ASN A 12 -0.87 -5.51 -14.85
N GLU A 13 -1.55 -4.36 -14.86
CA GLU A 13 -2.00 -3.62 -13.67
C GLU A 13 -3.52 -3.77 -13.47
N ARG A 14 -4.17 -4.68 -14.22
CA ARG A 14 -5.62 -4.92 -14.15
C ARG A 14 -6.04 -5.42 -12.77
N ILE A 15 -7.14 -4.86 -12.28
CA ILE A 15 -7.74 -5.16 -10.98
C ILE A 15 -9.20 -5.54 -11.20
N VAL A 16 -9.61 -6.63 -10.56
CA VAL A 16 -11.01 -7.05 -10.46
C VAL A 16 -11.54 -6.63 -9.09
N ALA A 17 -12.72 -6.04 -9.05
CA ALA A 17 -13.46 -5.78 -7.83
C ALA A 17 -14.70 -6.67 -7.78
N PHE A 18 -15.01 -7.22 -6.62
CA PHE A 18 -16.17 -8.08 -6.45
C PHE A 18 -16.72 -8.00 -5.03
N ARG A 19 -17.99 -8.40 -4.88
CA ARG A 19 -18.65 -8.50 -3.59
C ARG A 19 -18.92 -9.95 -3.22
N ASP A 20 -18.60 -10.32 -1.99
CA ASP A 20 -18.93 -11.64 -1.43
C ASP A 20 -20.37 -11.71 -0.87
N SER A 21 -20.72 -12.85 -0.26
CA SER A 21 -22.01 -13.09 0.40
C SER A 21 -22.22 -12.22 1.63
N ASP A 22 -21.15 -11.81 2.30
CA ASP A 22 -21.16 -11.05 3.54
C ASP A 22 -21.15 -9.53 3.28
N ALA A 23 -21.43 -9.14 2.03
CA ALA A 23 -21.40 -7.78 1.51
C ALA A 23 -20.03 -7.08 1.67
N ALA A 24 -18.93 -7.82 1.83
CA ALA A 24 -17.60 -7.26 1.78
C ALA A 24 -17.20 -6.94 0.34
N VAL A 25 -16.57 -5.79 0.15
CA VAL A 25 -16.01 -5.36 -1.13
C VAL A 25 -14.54 -5.76 -1.16
N LEU A 26 -14.18 -6.56 -2.14
CA LEU A 26 -12.84 -7.13 -2.31
C LEU A 26 -12.29 -6.70 -3.67
N VAL A 27 -10.98 -6.47 -3.72
CA VAL A 27 -10.24 -6.24 -4.97
C VAL A 27 -9.12 -7.26 -5.10
N ALA A 28 -8.87 -7.70 -6.33
CA ALA A 28 -7.84 -8.66 -6.66
C ALA A 28 -7.01 -8.21 -7.86
N LYS A 29 -5.69 -8.41 -7.79
CA LYS A 29 -4.81 -8.23 -8.97
C LYS A 29 -5.02 -9.40 -9.93
N VAL A 30 -5.26 -9.11 -11.21
CA VAL A 30 -5.52 -10.14 -12.23
C VAL A 30 -4.25 -10.94 -12.54
N LYS A 31 -3.13 -10.24 -12.72
CA LYS A 31 -1.82 -10.89 -12.87
C LYS A 31 -1.26 -11.19 -11.49
N THR A 32 -0.97 -12.47 -11.21
CA THR A 32 -0.57 -12.94 -9.88
C THR A 32 0.86 -13.48 -9.78
N TYR A 33 1.60 -13.52 -10.90
CA TYR A 33 2.95 -14.08 -10.91
C TYR A 33 3.88 -13.26 -10.01
N GLY A 34 4.45 -13.91 -8.99
CA GLY A 34 5.34 -13.28 -8.01
C GLY A 34 4.67 -12.37 -6.97
N ILE A 35 3.34 -12.26 -6.94
CA ILE A 35 2.63 -11.37 -6.00
C ILE A 35 2.12 -12.18 -4.80
N ALA A 36 2.62 -11.81 -3.61
CA ALA A 36 2.25 -12.44 -2.33
C ALA A 36 0.82 -12.08 -1.89
N GLN A 37 0.45 -10.78 -1.93
CA GLN A 37 -0.90 -10.33 -1.58
C GLN A 37 -1.75 -10.10 -2.84
N ARG A 38 -2.68 -11.01 -3.06
CA ARG A 38 -3.48 -11.07 -4.30
C ARG A 38 -4.86 -10.45 -4.17
N ILE A 39 -5.43 -10.48 -2.97
CA ILE A 39 -6.78 -10.01 -2.66
C ILE A 39 -6.72 -9.10 -1.44
N ALA A 40 -7.42 -7.98 -1.49
CA ALA A 40 -7.57 -7.05 -0.38
C ALA A 40 -9.05 -6.68 -0.20
N ARG A 41 -9.51 -6.68 1.05
CA ARG A 41 -10.83 -6.13 1.41
C ARG A 41 -10.70 -4.61 1.51
N ILE A 42 -11.57 -3.87 0.83
CA ILE A 42 -11.52 -2.41 0.73
C ILE A 42 -12.74 -1.70 1.34
N GLY A 43 -13.82 -2.44 1.60
CA GLY A 43 -15.02 -1.90 2.20
C GLY A 43 -16.07 -2.97 2.45
N SER A 44 -17.30 -2.54 2.71
CA SER A 44 -18.48 -3.38 2.86
C SER A 44 -19.76 -2.57 2.59
N SER A 45 -20.92 -3.21 2.71
CA SER A 45 -22.24 -2.55 2.63
C SER A 45 -22.53 -1.86 1.29
N VAL A 46 -21.93 -2.35 0.21
CA VAL A 46 -22.19 -1.86 -1.14
C VAL A 46 -23.11 -2.81 -1.88
N GLU A 47 -24.13 -2.26 -2.51
CA GLU A 47 -25.11 -3.00 -3.29
C GLU A 47 -24.65 -3.23 -4.72
N HIS A 48 -24.02 -2.22 -5.33
CA HIS A 48 -23.52 -2.24 -6.70
C HIS A 48 -22.12 -1.61 -6.83
N LEU A 49 -21.26 -2.22 -7.66
CA LEU A 49 -19.89 -1.80 -7.95
C LEU A 49 -19.68 -1.52 -9.44
N HIS A 50 -18.97 -0.45 -9.76
CA HIS A 50 -18.66 -0.10 -11.15
C HIS A 50 -17.34 0.67 -11.26
N PHE A 51 -16.43 0.21 -12.12
CA PHE A 51 -15.22 0.96 -12.47
C PHE A 51 -15.55 2.09 -13.46
N SER A 52 -14.91 3.24 -13.31
CA SER A 52 -14.87 4.26 -14.35
C SER A 52 -14.22 3.70 -15.61
N ASN A 53 -14.83 4.00 -16.75
CA ASN A 53 -14.33 3.58 -18.07
C ASN A 53 -13.21 4.48 -18.62
N THR A 54 -12.77 5.49 -17.87
CA THR A 54 -11.72 6.44 -18.26
C THR A 54 -10.56 6.47 -17.25
N THR A 55 -10.86 6.51 -15.96
CA THR A 55 -9.88 6.77 -14.89
C THR A 55 -9.59 5.56 -14.00
N ASN A 56 -10.29 4.42 -14.19
CA ASN A 56 -10.23 3.24 -13.31
C ASN A 56 -10.59 3.49 -11.83
N MET A 57 -11.17 4.64 -11.49
CA MET A 57 -11.76 4.83 -10.16
C MET A 57 -12.89 3.81 -9.96
N LEU A 58 -12.98 3.21 -8.77
CA LEU A 58 -14.09 2.30 -8.44
C LEU A 58 -15.16 3.08 -7.70
N ALA A 59 -16.41 2.96 -8.14
CA ALA A 59 -17.56 3.48 -7.42
C ALA A 59 -18.40 2.33 -6.87
N GLY A 60 -18.90 2.52 -5.65
CA GLY A 60 -19.87 1.67 -4.98
C GLY A 60 -21.07 2.50 -4.54
N VAL A 61 -22.27 1.92 -4.62
CA VAL A 61 -23.49 2.53 -4.03
C VAL A 61 -24.09 1.58 -3.00
N GLY A 62 -24.50 2.12 -1.86
CA GLY A 62 -25.14 1.37 -0.79
C GLY A 62 -25.51 2.30 0.37
N GLU A 63 -26.51 1.93 1.16
CA GLU A 63 -26.90 2.68 2.38
C GLU A 63 -27.18 4.19 2.14
N GLY A 64 -27.70 4.56 0.97
CA GLY A 64 -28.00 5.95 0.65
C GLY A 64 -26.79 6.83 0.34
N ARG A 65 -25.62 6.24 0.09
CA ARG A 65 -24.38 6.93 -0.26
C ARG A 65 -23.70 6.31 -1.47
N VAL A 66 -22.84 7.10 -2.08
CA VAL A 66 -21.90 6.69 -3.11
C VAL A 66 -20.50 6.80 -2.53
N ILE A 67 -19.81 5.66 -2.52
CA ILE A 67 -18.43 5.56 -2.06
C ILE A 67 -17.56 5.42 -3.31
N VAL A 68 -16.54 6.26 -3.43
CA VAL A 68 -15.58 6.19 -4.53
C VAL A 68 -14.20 5.89 -3.96
N TRP A 69 -13.54 4.88 -4.52
CA TRP A 69 -12.14 4.59 -4.33
C TRP A 69 -11.36 5.10 -5.54
N PRO A 70 -10.69 6.26 -5.44
CA PRO A 70 -10.01 6.85 -6.58
C PRO A 70 -8.85 6.01 -7.10
N ALA A 71 -8.12 5.34 -6.21
CA ALA A 71 -6.98 4.48 -6.55
C ALA A 71 -7.04 3.19 -5.74
N VAL A 72 -7.73 2.17 -6.27
CA VAL A 72 -7.91 0.87 -5.58
C VAL A 72 -6.59 0.12 -5.36
N GLU A 73 -5.55 0.39 -6.15
CA GLU A 73 -4.25 -0.27 -5.97
C GLU A 73 -3.56 0.07 -4.64
N ILE A 74 -3.93 1.19 -3.99
CA ILE A 74 -3.42 1.57 -2.66
C ILE A 74 -3.74 0.48 -1.62
N ALA A 75 -4.82 -0.28 -1.82
CA ALA A 75 -5.22 -1.40 -0.96
C ALA A 75 -4.14 -2.47 -0.75
N PHE A 76 -3.20 -2.60 -1.68
CA PHE A 76 -2.12 -3.58 -1.66
C PHE A 76 -0.82 -3.04 -1.07
N ILE A 77 -0.83 -1.80 -0.59
CA ILE A 77 0.33 -1.11 0.00
C ILE A 77 -0.01 -0.70 1.41
N ASP A 78 -1.03 0.14 1.57
CA ASP A 78 -1.43 0.68 2.86
C ASP A 78 -2.97 0.77 2.91
N ARG A 79 -3.57 -0.12 3.70
CA ARG A 79 -5.02 -0.17 3.88
C ARG A 79 -5.55 1.05 4.61
N THR A 80 -4.79 1.61 5.55
CA THR A 80 -5.19 2.80 6.30
C THR A 80 -5.20 4.02 5.40
N LEU A 81 -4.18 4.14 4.55
CA LEU A 81 -4.09 5.20 3.53
C LEU A 81 -5.22 5.10 2.50
N LEU A 82 -5.58 3.88 2.08
CA LEU A 82 -6.74 3.68 1.21
C LEU A 82 -8.00 4.26 1.87
N GLN A 83 -8.26 3.97 3.14
CA GLN A 83 -9.46 4.48 3.82
C GLN A 83 -9.49 6.01 3.88
N GLN A 84 -8.35 6.67 4.08
CA GLN A 84 -8.24 8.13 4.04
C GLN A 84 -8.46 8.73 2.64
N SER A 85 -8.19 7.95 1.58
CA SER A 85 -8.34 8.39 0.18
C SER A 85 -9.77 8.24 -0.38
N ILE A 86 -10.70 7.67 0.38
CA ILE A 86 -12.08 7.43 -0.06
C ILE A 86 -12.84 8.75 -0.14
N ILE A 87 -13.65 8.89 -1.20
CA ILE A 87 -14.65 9.95 -1.31
C ILE A 87 -16.00 9.34 -0.96
N ASP A 88 -16.54 9.70 0.21
CA ASP A 88 -17.90 9.34 0.63
C ASP A 88 -18.85 10.50 0.30
N LYS A 89 -19.85 10.24 -0.55
CA LYS A 89 -20.84 11.21 -0.98
C LYS A 89 -22.25 10.73 -0.65
N PRO A 90 -22.96 11.34 0.31
CA PRO A 90 -24.36 11.02 0.57
C PRO A 90 -25.23 11.42 -0.62
N VAL A 91 -26.22 10.60 -0.97
CA VAL A 91 -27.17 10.87 -2.05
C VAL A 91 -28.60 10.72 -1.53
N SER A 92 -29.33 11.82 -1.51
CA SER A 92 -30.71 11.86 -1.02
C SER A 92 -31.65 11.04 -1.89
N ALA A 93 -32.62 10.38 -1.23
CA ALA A 93 -33.76 9.72 -1.87
C ALA A 93 -33.37 8.60 -2.86
N LEU A 94 -32.31 7.82 -2.59
CA LEU A 94 -31.99 6.63 -3.38
C LEU A 94 -33.06 5.52 -3.26
N GLY A 95 -33.68 5.43 -2.07
CA GLY A 95 -34.63 4.38 -1.73
C GLY A 95 -33.95 3.02 -1.55
N LYS A 96 -34.72 1.94 -1.59
CA LYS A 96 -34.21 0.56 -1.47
C LYS A 96 -33.68 0.06 -2.82
N PHE A 97 -32.56 -0.65 -2.82
CA PHE A 97 -32.00 -1.28 -4.02
C PHE A 97 -31.59 -0.31 -5.15
N PRO A 98 -30.80 0.75 -4.87
CA PRO A 98 -30.30 1.63 -5.92
C PRO A 98 -29.33 0.88 -6.84
N ILE A 99 -29.42 1.12 -8.16
CA ILE A 99 -28.52 0.49 -9.13
C ILE A 99 -27.54 1.52 -9.67
N LEU A 100 -26.25 1.21 -9.59
CA LEU A 100 -25.19 1.97 -10.27
C LEU A 100 -25.17 1.57 -11.74
N ARG A 101 -25.56 2.50 -12.63
CA ARG A 101 -25.70 2.25 -14.06
C ARG A 101 -24.40 2.45 -14.82
N SER A 102 -23.73 3.57 -14.55
CA SER A 102 -22.48 3.90 -15.21
C SER A 102 -21.68 4.90 -14.40
N PHE A 103 -20.36 4.85 -14.61
CA PHE A 103 -19.41 5.84 -14.15
C PHE A 103 -18.58 6.26 -15.36
N THR A 104 -18.83 7.48 -15.85
CA THR A 104 -18.31 7.95 -17.14
C THR A 104 -17.89 9.41 -17.08
N ASP A 105 -16.83 9.75 -17.81
CA ASP A 105 -16.39 11.14 -18.04
C ASP A 105 -17.05 11.78 -19.28
N ASN A 106 -18.23 11.34 -19.68
CA ASN A 106 -18.94 11.96 -20.80
C ASN A 106 -20.45 11.90 -20.59
N VAL A 107 -21.08 13.06 -20.45
CA VAL A 107 -22.45 13.23 -20.91
C VAL A 107 -22.36 13.72 -22.35
N ILE A 108 -22.76 12.87 -23.29
CA ILE A 108 -23.09 13.27 -24.66
C ILE A 108 -24.28 14.23 -24.54
N ASN A 109 -24.01 15.52 -24.33
CA ASN A 109 -24.88 16.63 -24.65
C ASN A 109 -24.01 17.87 -24.79
N LEU A 110 -24.04 18.46 -25.98
CA LEU A 110 -23.35 19.70 -26.31
C LEU A 110 -23.53 20.74 -25.19
N ARG A 111 -22.41 21.25 -24.66
CA ARG A 111 -22.22 22.46 -23.83
C ARG A 111 -21.87 22.30 -22.35
N SER A 112 -21.53 21.13 -21.83
CA SER A 112 -20.86 21.08 -20.52
C SER A 112 -19.85 19.94 -20.42
N PHE A 113 -18.56 20.31 -20.34
CA PHE A 113 -17.49 19.43 -19.89
C PHE A 113 -17.68 19.22 -18.38
N THR A 114 -18.38 18.16 -17.99
CA THR A 114 -18.46 17.74 -16.58
C THR A 114 -17.88 16.34 -16.44
N ASP A 115 -16.65 16.31 -15.96
CA ASP A 115 -15.88 15.11 -15.63
C ASP A 115 -16.46 14.41 -14.39
N ASN A 116 -16.36 13.08 -14.32
CA ASN A 116 -16.73 12.23 -13.18
C ASN A 116 -18.22 12.20 -12.78
N VAL A 117 -19.11 11.86 -13.72
CA VAL A 117 -20.54 11.66 -13.44
C VAL A 117 -20.84 10.18 -13.14
N ILE A 118 -21.48 9.93 -12.01
CA ILE A 118 -22.08 8.64 -11.65
C ILE A 118 -23.57 8.72 -11.91
N ASN A 119 -24.07 7.80 -12.75
CA ASN A 119 -25.50 7.64 -13.01
C ASN A 119 -26.06 6.50 -12.16
N LEU A 120 -27.13 6.82 -11.43
CA LEU A 120 -27.82 5.93 -10.51
C LEU A 120 -29.27 5.78 -10.95
N ARG A 121 -29.84 4.58 -10.75
CA ARG A 121 -31.29 4.36 -10.81
C ARG A 121 -31.83 4.21 -9.40
N ARG A 122 -32.76 5.08 -9.01
CA ARG A 122 -33.48 5.03 -7.75
C ARG A 122 -34.45 3.84 -7.69
N SER A 123 -34.96 3.57 -6.49
CA SER A 123 -36.00 2.55 -6.25
C SER A 123 -37.30 2.78 -7.03
N ASP A 124 -37.64 4.02 -7.35
CA ASP A 124 -38.81 4.41 -8.15
C ASP A 124 -38.57 4.28 -9.67
N GLY A 125 -37.38 3.83 -10.08
CA GLY A 125 -36.98 3.70 -11.47
C GLY A 125 -36.43 4.99 -12.09
N SER A 126 -36.50 6.14 -11.41
CA SER A 126 -35.96 7.41 -11.92
C SER A 126 -34.43 7.40 -11.95
N LEU A 127 -33.87 8.18 -12.88
CA LEU A 127 -32.42 8.34 -13.03
C LEU A 127 -31.94 9.57 -12.27
N VAL A 128 -30.82 9.41 -11.57
CA VAL A 128 -30.14 10.47 -10.83
C VAL A 128 -28.69 10.48 -11.23
N ALA A 129 -28.19 11.65 -11.59
CA ALA A 129 -26.78 11.88 -11.77
C ALA A 129 -26.19 12.51 -10.50
N THR A 130 -25.03 12.04 -10.09
CA THR A 130 -24.22 12.67 -9.04
C THR A 130 -22.79 12.84 -9.54
N THR A 131 -22.18 13.97 -9.23
CA THR A 131 -20.80 14.29 -9.64
C THR A 131 -19.80 14.01 -8.53
N ILE A 132 -18.60 13.57 -8.88
CA ILE A 132 -17.49 13.47 -7.94
C ILE A 132 -16.62 14.72 -8.10
N PRO A 133 -15.98 15.24 -7.04
CA PRO A 133 -15.00 16.30 -7.19
C PRO A 133 -13.94 15.97 -8.27
N PRO A 134 -13.64 16.90 -9.19
CA PRO A 134 -12.81 16.62 -10.36
C PRO A 134 -11.33 16.35 -10.03
N PHE A 135 -10.89 16.71 -8.83
CA PHE A 135 -9.48 16.59 -8.43
C PHE A 135 -8.94 15.17 -8.51
N ALA A 136 -9.78 14.16 -8.31
CA ALA A 136 -9.35 12.77 -8.31
C ALA A 136 -8.89 12.33 -9.70
N GLY A 137 -9.68 12.67 -10.73
CA GLY A 137 -9.31 12.43 -12.13
C GLY A 137 -8.04 13.17 -12.52
N SER A 138 -7.93 14.47 -12.17
CA SER A 138 -6.72 15.26 -12.47
C SER A 138 -5.46 14.74 -11.77
N LEU A 139 -5.57 14.26 -10.53
CA LEU A 139 -4.43 13.64 -9.82
C LEU A 139 -3.98 12.34 -10.49
N LEU A 140 -4.91 11.47 -10.90
CA LEU A 140 -4.58 10.26 -11.66
C LEU A 140 -3.91 10.61 -13.00
N GLU A 141 -4.38 11.64 -13.70
CA GLU A 141 -3.77 12.11 -14.93
C GLU A 141 -2.35 12.68 -14.72
N TYR A 142 -2.14 13.53 -13.71
CA TYR A 142 -0.82 14.07 -13.43
C TYR A 142 0.18 12.99 -13.02
N THR A 143 -0.23 12.05 -12.17
CA THR A 143 0.65 10.97 -11.70
C THR A 143 0.99 9.97 -12.81
N SER A 144 0.02 9.57 -13.65
CA SER A 144 0.26 8.71 -14.82
C SER A 144 1.21 9.34 -15.85
N ASN A 145 1.17 10.67 -15.99
CA ASN A 145 2.08 11.44 -16.84
C ASN A 145 3.38 11.87 -16.14
N SER A 146 3.66 11.38 -14.93
CA SER A 146 4.83 11.76 -14.12
C SER A 146 4.98 13.26 -13.83
N LYS A 147 3.88 14.02 -13.86
CA LYS A 147 3.82 15.47 -13.55
C LYS A 147 3.62 15.70 -12.05
N TRP A 148 4.57 15.22 -11.24
CA TRP A 148 4.46 15.20 -9.77
C TRP A 148 4.36 16.59 -9.13
N ASP A 149 5.07 17.60 -9.64
CA ASP A 149 4.97 18.96 -9.12
C ASP A 149 3.58 19.57 -9.32
N GLN A 150 2.91 19.24 -10.44
CA GLN A 150 1.54 19.70 -10.70
C GLN A 150 0.56 19.02 -9.75
N ALA A 151 0.73 17.72 -9.51
CA ALA A 151 -0.06 16.98 -8.53
C ALA A 151 0.11 17.56 -7.10
N ILE A 152 1.34 17.86 -6.67
CA ILE A 152 1.61 18.47 -5.36
C ILE A 152 0.96 19.86 -5.26
N ARG A 153 1.07 20.69 -6.30
CA ARG A 153 0.44 22.02 -6.34
C ARG A 153 -1.09 21.92 -6.23
N LEU A 154 -1.69 20.95 -6.91
CA LEU A 154 -3.13 20.67 -6.81
C LEU A 154 -3.53 20.30 -5.38
N CYS A 155 -2.81 19.38 -4.73
CA CYS A 155 -3.08 19.02 -3.33
C CYS A 155 -2.93 20.21 -2.36
N ARG A 156 -1.90 21.06 -2.54
CA ARG A 156 -1.73 22.30 -1.77
C ARG A 156 -2.86 23.30 -1.96
N HIS A 157 -3.45 23.35 -3.16
CA HIS A 157 -4.58 24.24 -3.45
C HIS A 157 -5.87 23.73 -2.80
N ILE A 158 -6.13 22.43 -2.88
CA ILE A 158 -7.36 21.81 -2.35
C ILE A 158 -7.33 21.72 -0.83
N LYS A 159 -6.16 21.45 -0.24
CA LYS A 159 -5.96 21.33 1.21
C LYS A 159 -6.88 20.28 1.85
N SER A 160 -6.99 19.11 1.22
CA SER A 160 -7.79 17.99 1.72
C SER A 160 -6.91 16.76 1.94
N ASP A 161 -7.09 16.10 3.08
CA ASP A 161 -6.39 14.87 3.43
C ASP A 161 -6.64 13.76 2.40
N VAL A 162 -7.84 13.70 1.81
CA VAL A 162 -8.16 12.75 0.73
C VAL A 162 -7.19 12.89 -0.44
N THR A 163 -6.90 14.13 -0.86
CA THR A 163 -5.97 14.39 -1.97
C THR A 163 -4.53 14.05 -1.63
N TRP A 164 -4.12 14.29 -0.38
CA TRP A 164 -2.79 13.93 0.10
C TRP A 164 -2.63 12.42 0.26
N ALA A 165 -3.65 11.73 0.75
CA ALA A 165 -3.68 10.27 0.85
C ALA A 165 -3.61 9.60 -0.52
N MET A 166 -4.37 10.11 -1.49
CA MET A 166 -4.27 9.67 -2.89
C MET A 166 -2.85 9.86 -3.43
N LEU A 167 -2.26 11.06 -3.27
CA LEU A 167 -0.93 11.36 -3.77
C LEU A 167 0.15 10.51 -3.10
N ALA A 168 0.07 10.30 -1.79
CA ALA A 168 1.00 9.47 -1.03
C ALA A 168 0.98 8.01 -1.53
N GLY A 169 -0.21 7.46 -1.75
CA GLY A 169 -0.36 6.10 -2.27
C GLY A 169 0.20 5.98 -3.69
N LEU A 170 -0.21 6.86 -4.60
CA LEU A 170 0.25 6.88 -6.00
C LEU A 170 1.76 7.09 -6.12
N ALA A 171 2.34 7.99 -5.30
CA ALA A 171 3.78 8.22 -5.25
C ALA A 171 4.54 6.99 -4.72
N THR A 172 4.00 6.30 -3.71
CA THR A 172 4.59 5.06 -3.18
C THR A 172 4.60 3.95 -4.25
N ILE A 173 3.49 3.79 -4.99
CA ILE A 173 3.37 2.83 -6.11
C ILE A 173 4.41 3.13 -7.20
N ALA A 174 4.54 4.40 -7.57
CA ALA A 174 5.47 4.86 -8.59
C ALA A 174 6.93 4.96 -8.09
N GLN A 175 7.19 4.63 -6.83
CA GLN A 175 8.50 4.78 -6.17
C GLN A 175 9.07 6.21 -6.24
N ASN A 176 8.20 7.23 -6.24
CA ASN A 176 8.61 8.63 -6.19
C ASN A 176 8.78 9.09 -4.73
N THR A 177 10.00 9.00 -4.21
CA THR A 177 10.35 9.37 -2.83
C THR A 177 10.01 10.83 -2.51
N TYR A 178 10.28 11.76 -3.44
CA TYR A 178 10.06 13.19 -3.22
C TYR A 178 8.58 13.55 -3.06
N ALA A 179 7.73 13.05 -3.95
CA ALA A 179 6.29 13.27 -3.85
C ALA A 179 5.68 12.55 -2.64
N ALA A 180 6.16 11.33 -2.34
CA ALA A 180 5.71 10.57 -1.17
C ALA A 180 6.05 11.31 0.13
N GLU A 181 7.27 11.83 0.28
CA GLU A 181 7.71 12.54 1.50
C GLU A 181 6.85 13.77 1.77
N ILE A 182 6.56 14.57 0.74
CA ILE A 182 5.68 15.74 0.86
C ILE A 182 4.26 15.32 1.24
N ALA A 183 3.73 14.27 0.61
CA ALA A 183 2.36 13.83 0.84
C ALA A 183 2.18 13.21 2.24
N TYR A 184 3.08 12.33 2.68
CA TYR A 184 3.06 11.79 4.04
C TYR A 184 3.35 12.87 5.10
N GLY A 185 4.16 13.86 4.77
CA GLY A 185 4.35 15.04 5.63
C GLY A 185 3.07 15.85 5.83
N ALA A 186 2.27 15.99 4.77
CA ALA A 186 0.97 16.64 4.85
C ALA A 186 -0.09 15.82 5.62
N LEU A 187 0.10 14.50 5.72
CA LEU A 187 -0.75 13.59 6.50
C LEU A 187 -0.23 13.35 7.93
N GLU A 188 0.84 14.05 8.34
CA GLU A 188 1.46 13.93 9.66
C GLU A 188 1.99 12.52 10.01
N GLU A 189 2.34 11.73 9.00
CA GLU A 189 2.87 10.37 9.15
C GLU A 189 4.38 10.40 9.42
N ALA A 190 4.78 10.90 10.60
CA ALA A 190 6.17 11.24 10.94
C ALA A 190 7.18 10.08 10.76
N GLU A 191 6.78 8.84 11.09
CA GLU A 191 7.64 7.66 10.93
C GLU A 191 7.96 7.39 9.45
N LYS A 192 6.94 7.46 8.58
CA LYS A 192 7.10 7.29 7.13
C LYS A 192 7.92 8.41 6.52
N VAL A 193 7.74 9.64 7.00
CA VAL A 193 8.56 10.80 6.56
C VAL A 193 10.01 10.62 6.95
N LYS A 194 10.31 10.19 8.18
CA LYS A 194 11.68 9.91 8.63
C LYS A 194 12.35 8.85 7.76
N MET A 195 11.63 7.77 7.47
CA MET A 195 12.09 6.68 6.60
C MET A 195 12.36 7.18 5.16
N LEU A 196 11.49 8.02 4.61
CA LEU A 196 11.65 8.60 3.28
C LEU A 196 12.82 9.59 3.22
N ALA A 197 13.02 10.38 4.27
CA ALA A 197 14.16 11.28 4.39
C ALA A 197 15.49 10.51 4.39
N GLU A 198 15.57 9.43 5.16
CA GLU A 198 16.72 8.52 5.17
C GLU A 198 16.92 7.86 3.79
N ALA A 199 15.85 7.35 3.18
CA ALA A 199 15.89 6.78 1.83
C ALA A 199 16.32 7.80 0.75
N ARG A 200 16.11 9.10 0.96
CA ARG A 200 16.58 10.14 0.03
C ARG A 200 18.08 10.36 0.14
N THR A 201 18.62 10.36 1.36
CA THR A 201 20.03 10.70 1.64
C THR A 201 20.97 9.49 1.66
N HIS A 202 20.43 8.26 1.67
CA HIS A 202 21.25 7.07 1.78
C HIS A 202 22.17 6.88 0.54
N PRO A 203 23.49 6.61 0.72
CA PRO A 203 24.42 6.46 -0.40
C PRO A 203 24.10 5.25 -1.29
N ASN A 204 23.90 4.09 -0.67
CA ASN A 204 23.60 2.84 -1.36
C ASN A 204 22.20 2.86 -2.01
N LYS A 205 22.12 2.60 -3.33
CA LYS A 205 20.88 2.66 -4.12
C LYS A 205 19.94 1.48 -3.82
N GLU A 206 20.48 0.30 -3.59
CA GLU A 206 19.74 -0.91 -3.26
C GLU A 206 19.02 -0.75 -1.93
N VAL A 207 19.66 -0.12 -0.94
CA VAL A 207 19.04 0.23 0.34
C VAL A 207 17.89 1.21 0.12
N ARG A 208 18.09 2.29 -0.65
CA ARG A 208 17.02 3.26 -0.95
C ARG A 208 15.80 2.58 -1.59
N ALA A 209 16.05 1.71 -2.57
CA ALA A 209 14.99 0.96 -3.22
C ALA A 209 14.31 -0.03 -2.27
N ALA A 210 15.06 -0.70 -1.38
CA ALA A 210 14.50 -1.59 -0.37
C ALA A 210 13.60 -0.84 0.62
N MET A 211 14.00 0.37 1.05
CA MET A 211 13.16 1.22 1.90
C MET A 211 11.85 1.60 1.21
N MET A 212 11.88 1.93 -0.09
CA MET A 212 10.66 2.18 -0.86
C MET A 212 9.77 0.94 -0.97
N LEU A 213 10.35 -0.26 -1.12
CA LEU A 213 9.61 -1.52 -1.12
C LEU A 213 8.98 -1.82 0.24
N LEU A 214 9.67 -1.51 1.33
CA LEU A 214 9.14 -1.64 2.69
C LEU A 214 7.97 -0.70 2.93
N LEU A 215 8.09 0.56 2.51
CA LEU A 215 6.98 1.51 2.56
C LEU A 215 5.78 1.03 1.75
N ALA A 216 6.03 0.32 0.65
CA ALA A 216 5.01 -0.32 -0.17
C ALA A 216 4.44 -1.63 0.43
N GLY A 217 4.84 -2.03 1.64
CA GLY A 217 4.42 -3.28 2.29
C GLY A 217 5.04 -4.56 1.69
N LYS A 218 6.00 -4.43 0.75
CA LYS A 218 6.62 -5.54 0.02
C LYS A 218 7.84 -6.10 0.75
N VAL A 219 7.65 -6.56 1.98
CA VAL A 219 8.73 -7.07 2.84
C VAL A 219 9.58 -8.17 2.18
N PRO A 220 8.99 -9.18 1.49
CA PRO A 220 9.77 -10.21 0.80
C PRO A 220 10.67 -9.68 -0.32
N GLU A 221 10.23 -8.66 -1.05
CA GLU A 221 11.02 -8.07 -2.13
C GLU A 221 12.14 -7.20 -1.55
N ALA A 222 11.85 -6.48 -0.46
CA ALA A 222 12.82 -5.63 0.23
C ALA A 222 13.97 -6.43 0.86
N ASP A 223 13.69 -7.52 1.59
CA ASP A 223 14.75 -8.31 2.21
C ASP A 223 15.66 -8.99 1.18
N ASN A 224 15.06 -9.49 0.10
CA ASN A 224 15.83 -10.06 -1.02
C ASN A 224 16.72 -9.01 -1.69
N LEU A 225 16.27 -7.77 -1.79
CA LEU A 225 17.06 -6.69 -2.39
C LEU A 225 18.23 -6.29 -1.48
N LEU A 226 18.01 -6.18 -0.17
CA LEU A 226 19.07 -5.91 0.81
C LEU A 226 20.12 -7.02 0.81
N GLU A 227 19.69 -8.29 0.82
CA GLU A 227 20.60 -9.43 0.81
C GLU A 227 21.46 -9.46 -0.47
N LYS A 228 20.84 -9.25 -1.65
CA LYS A 228 21.57 -9.19 -2.92
C LYS A 228 22.48 -7.96 -3.04
N GLY A 229 22.09 -6.86 -2.40
CA GLY A 229 22.86 -5.63 -2.33
C GLY A 229 24.01 -5.68 -1.32
N GLY A 230 24.20 -6.80 -0.60
CA GLY A 230 25.26 -6.98 0.38
C GLY A 230 25.00 -6.33 1.74
N SER A 231 23.82 -5.75 1.98
CA SER A 231 23.42 -5.20 3.28
C SER A 231 22.81 -6.31 4.15
N ILE A 232 23.65 -7.27 4.54
CA ILE A 232 23.24 -8.49 5.25
C ILE A 232 22.66 -8.18 6.63
N TYR A 233 23.28 -7.26 7.38
CA TYR A 233 22.78 -6.89 8.71
C TYR A 233 21.38 -6.32 8.63
N ARG A 234 21.15 -5.36 7.73
CA ARG A 234 19.81 -4.81 7.47
C ARG A 234 18.81 -5.86 7.03
N ALA A 235 19.21 -6.81 6.18
CA ALA A 235 18.33 -7.90 5.76
C ALA A 235 17.93 -8.80 6.94
N VAL A 236 18.87 -9.14 7.83
CA VAL A 236 18.62 -9.92 9.05
C VAL A 236 17.70 -9.14 10.01
N MET A 237 18.07 -7.90 10.35
CA MET A 237 17.30 -7.07 11.29
C MET A 237 15.89 -6.79 10.79
N LEU A 238 15.72 -6.54 9.50
CA LEU A 238 14.39 -6.39 8.90
C LEU A 238 13.53 -7.62 9.16
N ASN A 239 14.06 -8.83 8.94
CA ASN A 239 13.29 -10.06 9.15
C ASN A 239 13.03 -10.32 10.65
N ILE A 240 13.94 -9.94 11.55
CA ILE A 240 13.70 -9.99 13.01
C ILE A 240 12.54 -9.05 13.40
N ILE A 241 12.60 -7.78 12.99
CA ILE A 241 11.56 -6.77 13.29
C ILE A 241 10.20 -7.19 12.72
N MET A 242 10.20 -7.78 11.52
CA MET A 242 9.00 -8.29 10.85
C MET A 242 8.58 -9.69 11.33
N MET A 243 9.22 -10.23 12.38
CA MET A 243 8.90 -11.53 12.98
C MET A 243 9.02 -12.73 12.01
N ARG A 244 9.78 -12.56 10.92
CA ARG A 244 10.08 -13.60 9.91
C ARG A 244 11.31 -14.40 10.33
N TRP A 245 11.22 -15.04 11.49
CA TRP A 245 12.32 -15.73 12.17
C TRP A 245 13.05 -16.74 11.29
N SER A 246 12.33 -17.65 10.62
CA SER A 246 12.97 -18.67 9.77
C SER A 246 13.78 -18.04 8.64
N ARG A 247 13.31 -16.93 8.05
CA ARG A 247 14.04 -16.21 7.01
C ARG A 247 15.27 -15.48 7.57
N ALA A 248 15.16 -14.87 8.75
CA ALA A 248 16.30 -14.25 9.42
C ALA A 248 17.41 -15.27 9.68
N LEU A 249 17.04 -16.46 10.19
CA LEU A 249 17.97 -17.57 10.43
C LEU A 249 18.59 -18.08 9.13
N ASP A 250 17.79 -18.28 8.07
CA ASP A 250 18.29 -18.74 6.77
C ASP A 250 19.33 -17.75 6.18
N ILE A 251 19.13 -16.44 6.35
CA ILE A 251 20.11 -15.41 5.91
C ILE A 251 21.39 -15.51 6.77
N ALA A 252 21.25 -15.58 8.10
CA ALA A 252 22.38 -15.62 9.01
C ALA A 252 23.29 -16.84 8.76
N VAL A 253 22.70 -18.03 8.60
CA VAL A 253 23.43 -19.27 8.31
C VAL A 253 24.09 -19.22 6.93
N LYS A 254 23.37 -18.73 5.91
CA LYS A 254 23.89 -18.68 4.53
C LYS A 254 25.12 -17.79 4.40
N HIS A 255 25.16 -16.67 5.11
CA HIS A 255 26.27 -15.71 5.06
C HIS A 255 27.27 -15.88 6.22
N ASN A 256 27.02 -16.85 7.11
CA ASN A 256 27.81 -17.10 8.31
C ASN A 256 28.02 -15.81 9.15
N ALA A 257 26.95 -15.05 9.36
CA ALA A 257 26.98 -13.76 10.03
C ALA A 257 25.72 -13.52 10.86
N TYR A 258 25.85 -12.86 12.01
CA TYR A 258 24.76 -12.42 12.88
C TYR A 258 23.88 -13.55 13.44
N LEU A 259 24.40 -14.77 13.56
CA LEU A 259 23.64 -15.91 14.09
C LEU A 259 23.29 -15.68 15.56
N GLU A 260 24.23 -15.18 16.37
CA GLU A 260 24.07 -14.73 17.75
C GLU A 260 22.93 -13.72 17.90
N VAL A 261 22.83 -12.77 16.95
CA VAL A 261 21.77 -11.75 16.95
C VAL A 261 20.41 -12.41 16.75
N VAL A 262 20.27 -13.25 15.71
CA VAL A 262 19.00 -13.93 15.43
C VAL A 262 18.57 -14.82 16.61
N MET A 263 19.50 -15.62 17.14
CA MET A 263 19.25 -16.54 18.24
C MET A 263 18.89 -15.79 19.53
N GLY A 264 19.63 -14.74 19.88
CA GLY A 264 19.36 -13.93 21.06
C GLY A 264 18.00 -13.24 20.99
N TYR A 265 17.67 -12.58 19.88
CA TYR A 265 16.36 -11.92 19.75
C TYR A 265 15.20 -12.91 19.73
N ARG A 266 15.38 -14.11 19.15
CA ARG A 266 14.40 -15.19 19.18
C ARG A 266 14.16 -15.70 20.61
N GLN A 267 15.24 -15.95 21.36
CA GLN A 267 15.14 -16.37 22.77
C GLN A 267 14.39 -15.32 23.58
N ARG A 268 14.78 -14.04 23.51
CA ARG A 268 14.12 -12.95 24.23
C ARG A 268 12.65 -12.79 23.85
N TYR A 269 12.31 -13.04 22.58
CA TYR A 269 10.91 -13.03 22.13
C TYR A 269 10.10 -14.16 22.78
N LEU A 270 10.63 -15.38 22.82
CA LEU A 270 9.97 -16.54 23.41
C LEU A 270 9.83 -16.43 24.93
N GLU A 271 10.87 -15.94 25.62
CA GLU A 271 10.86 -15.67 27.05
C GLU A 271 9.75 -14.69 27.44
N LYS A 272 9.58 -13.60 26.67
CA LYS A 272 8.49 -12.63 26.87
C LYS A 272 7.10 -13.25 26.71
N LEU A 273 6.97 -14.31 25.91
CA LEU A 273 5.73 -15.05 25.72
C LEU A 273 5.57 -16.21 26.70
N GLY A 274 6.57 -16.49 27.55
CA GLY A 274 6.58 -17.66 28.43
C GLY A 274 6.58 -18.98 27.67
N ARG A 275 7.22 -19.04 26.50
CA ARG A 275 7.28 -20.23 25.64
C ARG A 275 8.71 -20.72 25.48
N GLU A 276 8.86 -22.01 25.23
CA GLU A 276 10.13 -22.62 24.84
C GLU A 276 10.28 -22.67 23.32
N GLU A 277 11.50 -22.87 22.84
CA GLU A 277 11.77 -23.04 21.40
C GLU A 277 11.31 -24.42 20.94
N THR A 278 10.48 -24.45 19.91
CA THR A 278 9.94 -25.67 19.31
C THR A 278 10.38 -25.86 17.87
N ASP A 279 10.94 -24.83 17.23
CA ASP A 279 11.39 -24.90 15.85
C ASP A 279 12.71 -25.69 15.76
N GLU A 280 12.69 -26.82 15.07
CA GLU A 280 13.86 -27.70 14.90
C GLU A 280 15.08 -26.98 14.33
N LYS A 281 14.88 -26.00 13.42
CA LYS A 281 16.00 -25.26 12.84
C LYS A 281 16.75 -24.49 13.94
N PHE A 282 16.01 -23.82 14.82
CA PHE A 282 16.59 -23.06 15.93
C PHE A 282 17.22 -23.97 16.98
N ILE A 283 16.60 -25.11 17.27
CA ILE A 283 17.15 -26.08 18.24
C ILE A 283 18.53 -26.60 17.77
N ARG A 284 18.69 -26.89 16.48
CA ARG A 284 19.97 -27.37 15.91
C ARG A 284 21.12 -26.38 16.13
N HIS A 285 20.86 -25.09 15.97
CA HIS A 285 21.87 -24.03 16.11
C HIS A 285 22.03 -23.51 17.55
N ARG A 286 21.26 -24.01 18.52
CA ARG A 286 21.28 -23.52 19.92
C ARG A 286 22.64 -23.64 20.60
N GLY A 287 23.41 -24.68 20.27
CA GLY A 287 24.74 -24.92 20.84
C GLY A 287 25.89 -24.24 20.10
N GLU A 288 25.63 -23.60 18.96
CA GLU A 288 26.67 -22.99 18.12
C GLU A 288 27.08 -21.60 18.60
N VAL A 289 26.27 -20.97 19.45
CA VAL A 289 26.47 -19.57 19.84
C VAL A 289 26.13 -19.35 21.30
N GLU A 290 27.00 -18.61 21.99
CA GLU A 290 26.74 -18.13 23.35
C GLU A 290 25.98 -16.80 23.28
N ILE A 291 24.86 -16.72 24.01
CA ILE A 291 23.97 -15.55 23.95
C ILE A 291 24.37 -14.59 25.06
N ASP A 292 25.19 -13.60 24.71
CA ASP A 292 25.47 -12.42 25.52
C ASP A 292 24.90 -11.16 24.85
N PHE A 293 23.91 -10.53 25.50
CA PHE A 293 23.27 -9.32 24.98
C PHE A 293 24.16 -8.08 24.97
N ASN A 294 25.23 -8.03 25.78
CA ASN A 294 26.18 -6.93 25.70
C ASN A 294 27.01 -7.06 24.42
N HIS A 295 27.56 -8.24 24.17
CA HIS A 295 28.26 -8.54 22.92
C HIS A 295 27.37 -8.36 21.69
N ILE A 296 26.12 -8.86 21.70
CA ILE A 296 25.17 -8.67 20.60
C ILE A 296 24.96 -7.17 20.29
N ARG A 297 24.89 -6.30 21.29
CA ARG A 297 24.74 -4.85 21.07
C ARG A 297 25.97 -4.24 20.40
N GLU A 298 27.16 -4.70 20.78
CA GLU A 298 28.42 -4.26 20.16
C GLU A 298 28.46 -4.68 18.68
N VAL A 299 28.18 -5.95 18.38
CA VAL A 299 28.09 -6.48 17.01
C VAL A 299 27.09 -5.69 16.17
N MET A 300 25.91 -5.38 16.71
CA MET A 300 24.91 -4.58 16.02
C MET A 300 25.39 -3.15 15.74
N ALA A 301 26.04 -2.49 16.70
CA ALA A 301 26.54 -1.13 16.54
C ALA A 301 27.67 -1.06 15.49
N GLU A 302 28.57 -2.04 15.49
CA GLU A 302 29.63 -2.15 14.47
C GLU A 302 29.05 -2.38 13.07
N ALA A 303 28.06 -3.27 12.95
CA ALA A 303 27.39 -3.55 11.68
C ALA A 303 26.59 -2.35 11.15
N GLU A 304 25.89 -1.63 12.03
CA GLU A 304 25.19 -0.38 11.68
C GLU A 304 26.16 0.68 11.17
N ALA A 305 27.32 0.83 11.82
CA ALA A 305 28.36 1.74 11.36
C ALA A 305 28.92 1.30 10.00
N ALA A 306 29.24 0.02 9.83
CA ALA A 306 29.79 -0.51 8.58
C ALA A 306 28.83 -0.33 7.40
N GLU A 307 27.55 -0.65 7.58
CA GLU A 307 26.53 -0.50 6.54
C GLU A 307 26.08 0.95 6.32
N GLY A 308 26.24 1.83 7.33
CA GLY A 308 26.00 3.27 7.20
C GLY A 308 27.13 4.03 6.46
N ILE A 309 28.35 3.47 6.44
CA ILE A 309 29.56 4.09 5.87
C ILE A 309 29.81 3.69 4.40
N THR A 310 29.11 2.68 3.86
CA THR A 310 29.33 2.23 2.47
C THR A 310 28.98 3.33 1.45
N LYS A 311 30.05 4.01 1.01
CA LYS A 311 30.10 5.13 0.04
C LYS A 311 29.71 4.70 -1.36
#